data_AF-A0A535J7R0-F1
#
_entry.id   AF-A0A535J7R0-F1
#
_cell.length_a   1.000
_cell.length_b   1.000
_cell.length_c   1.000
_cell.angle_alpha   90.00
_cell.angle_beta   90.00
_cell.angle_gamma   90.00
#
_symmetry.space_group_name_H-M   'P 1'
#
loop_
_entity.id
_entity.type
_entity.pdbx_description
1 polymer ?
#
loop_
_entity_poly.entity_id
_entity_poly.type
_entity_poly.pdbx_seq_one_letter_code
_entity_poly.pdbx_strand_id
1 'polypeptide(L)'
;MTTREDMRLLLHVAEWTVQNHRHVMSAIRELAGSEKNYLIIARELDRVNAHIARARSLHAEATLTLVEWLVIVDAHQWKCAYCQEKPFEVMTHRIPLQEGGTTPSNSLPACRGCCTRRKKKSPDRAPLID
;
A
#
# COMPACT_ATOMS: atom_id res chain seq x y z
N MET A 1 -4.44 -15.78 5.36
CA MET A 1 -3.22 -15.11 5.84
C MET A 1 -2.07 -15.49 4.92
N THR A 2 -1.19 -14.55 4.63
CA THR A 2 0.09 -14.77 3.93
C THR A 2 1.04 -15.50 4.88
N THR A 3 1.72 -16.56 4.45
CA THR A 3 2.69 -17.27 5.31
C THR A 3 4.00 -16.48 5.40
N ARG A 4 4.88 -16.84 6.34
CA ARG A 4 6.22 -16.23 6.42
C ARG A 4 7.05 -16.45 5.15
N GLU A 5 6.90 -17.61 4.53
CA GLU A 5 7.56 -17.95 3.27
C GLU A 5 6.99 -17.15 2.10
N ASP A 6 5.65 -17.07 2.00
CA ASP A 6 4.98 -16.20 1.03
C ASP A 6 5.50 -14.77 1.19
N MET A 7 5.55 -14.25 2.42
CA MET A 7 5.99 -12.87 2.67
C MET A 7 7.44 -12.61 2.26
N ARG A 8 8.37 -13.54 2.52
CA ARG A 8 9.76 -13.43 2.04
C ARG A 8 9.80 -13.35 0.51
N LEU A 9 9.01 -14.17 -0.16
CA LEU A 9 8.94 -14.19 -1.62
C LEU A 9 8.35 -12.89 -2.17
N LEU A 10 7.26 -12.41 -1.58
CA LEU A 10 6.63 -11.14 -1.95
C LEU A 10 7.62 -9.96 -1.85
N LEU A 11 8.39 -9.89 -0.77
CA LEU A 11 9.42 -8.86 -0.57
C LEU A 11 10.55 -8.96 -1.60
N HIS A 12 11.03 -10.17 -1.85
CA HIS A 12 12.08 -10.39 -2.86
C HIS A 12 11.63 -9.94 -4.26
N VAL A 13 10.42 -10.29 -4.67
CA VAL A 13 9.90 -9.84 -5.97
C VAL A 13 9.68 -8.33 -5.96
N ALA A 14 9.16 -7.75 -4.87
CA ALA A 14 8.99 -6.31 -4.77
C ALA A 14 10.32 -5.54 -4.89
N GLU A 15 11.38 -5.99 -4.23
CA GLU A 15 12.73 -5.42 -4.37
C GLU A 15 13.21 -5.47 -5.83
N TRP A 16 13.00 -6.60 -6.51
CA TRP A 16 13.33 -6.74 -7.93
C TRP A 16 12.58 -5.72 -8.79
N THR A 17 11.28 -5.46 -8.53
CA THR A 17 10.50 -4.46 -9.29
C THR A 17 11.01 -3.02 -9.13
N VAL A 18 11.61 -2.68 -7.99
CA VAL A 18 12.20 -1.35 -7.77
C VAL A 18 13.45 -1.16 -8.64
N GLN A 19 14.20 -2.25 -8.88
CA GLN A 19 15.44 -2.24 -9.66
C GLN A 19 15.21 -2.40 -11.17
N ASN A 20 14.03 -2.82 -11.61
CA ASN A 20 13.75 -3.19 -13.00
C ASN A 20 12.45 -2.54 -13.52
N HIS A 21 12.55 -1.73 -14.57
CA HIS A 21 11.41 -0.98 -15.13
C HIS A 21 10.81 -1.57 -16.41
N ARG A 22 11.32 -2.70 -16.93
CA ARG A 22 10.87 -3.31 -18.19
C ARG A 22 10.30 -4.72 -17.95
N HIS A 23 9.26 -5.09 -18.72
CA HIS A 23 8.62 -6.43 -18.71
C HIS A 23 8.20 -6.95 -17.32
N VAL A 24 7.93 -6.02 -16.40
CA VAL A 24 7.75 -6.29 -14.97
C VAL A 24 6.69 -7.36 -14.70
N MET A 25 5.55 -7.33 -15.40
CA MET A 25 4.45 -8.27 -15.12
C MET A 25 4.76 -9.74 -15.48
N SER A 26 5.46 -9.98 -16.60
CA SER A 26 5.85 -11.36 -16.99
C SER A 26 6.87 -11.93 -16.00
N ALA A 27 7.88 -11.13 -15.65
CA ALA A 27 8.90 -11.51 -14.68
C ALA A 27 8.34 -11.71 -13.28
N ILE A 28 7.41 -10.86 -12.81
CA ILE A 28 6.72 -11.06 -11.52
C ILE A 28 6.04 -12.43 -11.48
N ARG A 29 5.37 -12.83 -12.57
CA ARG A 29 4.65 -14.12 -12.60
C ARG A 29 5.59 -15.30 -12.38
N GLU A 30 6.77 -15.27 -13.01
CA GLU A 30 7.80 -16.29 -12.86
C GLU A 30 8.41 -16.27 -11.45
N LEU A 31 8.73 -15.08 -10.93
CA LEU A 31 9.38 -14.89 -9.63
C LEU A 31 8.44 -15.15 -8.43
N ALA A 32 7.13 -14.99 -8.60
CA ALA A 32 6.19 -15.07 -7.50
C ALA A 32 5.97 -16.48 -6.92
N GLY A 33 6.44 -17.53 -7.61
CA GLY A 33 6.41 -18.93 -7.14
C GLY A 33 5.03 -19.56 -6.95
N SER A 34 3.95 -18.79 -6.99
CA SER A 34 2.56 -19.27 -7.01
C SER A 34 1.62 -18.23 -7.64
N GLU A 35 0.50 -18.68 -8.19
CA GLU A 35 -0.53 -17.79 -8.75
C GLU A 35 -1.06 -16.81 -7.70
N LYS A 36 -1.24 -17.28 -6.46
CA LYS A 36 -1.68 -16.47 -5.33
C LYS A 36 -0.73 -15.30 -5.09
N ASN A 37 0.58 -15.56 -5.01
CA ASN A 37 1.58 -14.53 -4.76
C ASN A 37 1.70 -13.56 -5.95
N TYR A 38 1.60 -14.07 -7.18
CA TYR A 38 1.56 -13.24 -8.39
C TYR A 38 0.40 -12.22 -8.32
N LEU A 39 -0.82 -12.70 -8.03
CA LEU A 39 -2.00 -11.85 -7.93
C LEU A 39 -1.87 -10.80 -6.82
N ILE A 40 -1.24 -11.16 -5.70
CA ILE A 40 -0.97 -10.22 -4.61
C ILE A 40 0.00 -9.12 -5.09
N ILE A 41 1.14 -9.48 -5.66
CA ILE A 41 2.16 -8.51 -6.10
C ILE A 41 1.59 -7.59 -7.17
N ALA A 42 0.94 -8.15 -8.20
CA ALA A 42 0.33 -7.38 -9.28
C ALA A 42 -0.66 -6.35 -8.73
N ARG A 43 -1.58 -6.78 -7.87
CA ARG A 43 -2.61 -5.90 -7.29
C ARG A 43 -2.00 -4.79 -6.42
N GLU A 44 -1.00 -5.11 -5.61
CA GLU A 44 -0.40 -4.12 -4.71
C GLU A 44 0.57 -3.18 -5.45
N LEU A 45 1.23 -3.64 -6.53
CA LEU A 45 2.02 -2.79 -7.43
C LEU A 45 1.12 -1.75 -8.11
N ASP A 46 -0.02 -2.18 -8.68
CA ASP A 46 -1.00 -1.29 -9.29
C ASP A 46 -1.52 -0.26 -8.28
N ARG A 47 -1.79 -0.70 -7.04
CA ARG A 47 -2.24 0.18 -5.96
C ARG A 47 -1.19 1.26 -5.64
N VAL A 48 0.07 0.88 -5.45
CA VAL A 48 1.15 1.83 -5.16
C VAL A 48 1.31 2.81 -6.31
N ASN A 49 1.39 2.32 -7.55
CA ASN A 49 1.53 3.16 -8.75
C ASN A 49 0.40 4.18 -8.89
N ALA A 50 -0.85 3.76 -8.67
CA ALA A 50 -2.00 4.66 -8.73
C ALA A 50 -1.93 5.78 -7.66
N HIS A 51 -1.52 5.43 -6.43
CA HIS A 51 -1.40 6.41 -5.34
C HIS A 51 -0.19 7.34 -5.51
N ILE A 52 0.91 6.86 -6.08
CA ILE A 52 2.08 7.66 -6.45
C ILE A 52 1.72 8.63 -7.57
N ALA A 53 1.06 8.17 -8.63
CA ALA A 53 0.60 9.02 -9.73
C ALA A 53 -0.32 10.14 -9.22
N ARG A 54 -1.25 9.81 -8.32
CA ARG A 54 -2.15 10.79 -7.70
C ARG A 54 -1.43 11.81 -6.81
N ALA A 55 -0.43 11.39 -6.04
CA ALA A 55 0.37 12.32 -5.23
C ALA A 55 1.14 13.30 -6.14
N ARG A 56 1.78 12.77 -7.20
CA ARG A 56 2.52 13.58 -8.19
C ARG A 56 1.61 14.59 -8.91
N SER A 57 0.40 14.20 -9.29
CA SER A 57 -0.56 15.12 -9.92
C SER A 57 -1.02 16.27 -9.02
N LEU A 58 -0.79 16.15 -7.71
CA LEU A 58 -1.09 17.17 -6.71
C LEU A 58 0.18 17.90 -6.22
N HIS A 59 1.34 17.66 -6.86
CA HIS A 59 2.64 18.15 -6.43
C HIS A 59 3.01 17.78 -4.98
N ALA A 60 2.42 16.71 -4.45
CA ALA A 60 2.71 16.18 -3.13
C ALA A 60 3.82 15.12 -3.18
N GLU A 61 4.43 14.83 -2.03
CA GLU A 61 5.47 13.82 -1.92
C GLU A 61 4.97 12.44 -2.38
N ALA A 62 5.78 11.72 -3.16
CA ALA A 62 5.40 10.46 -3.80
C ALA A 62 6.57 9.47 -3.78
N THR A 63 6.94 9.03 -2.58
CA THR A 63 8.15 8.24 -2.30
C THR A 63 7.88 6.79 -1.93
N LEU A 64 6.63 6.41 -1.65
CA LEU A 64 6.28 5.03 -1.29
C LEU A 64 6.65 4.02 -2.37
N THR A 65 7.43 3.00 -1.99
CA THR A 65 7.75 1.84 -2.81
C THR A 65 6.83 0.66 -2.53
N LEU A 66 6.81 -0.34 -3.44
CA LEU A 66 6.07 -1.58 -3.22
C LEU A 66 6.58 -2.36 -2.00
N VAL A 67 7.91 -2.39 -1.80
CA VAL A 67 8.54 -3.07 -0.65
C VAL A 67 8.02 -2.48 0.66
N GLU A 68 8.08 -1.15 0.80
CA GLU A 68 7.60 -0.46 1.99
C GLU A 68 6.10 -0.68 2.21
N TRP A 69 5.31 -0.64 1.13
CA TRP A 69 3.88 -0.91 1.23
C TRP A 69 3.57 -2.32 1.75
N LEU A 70 4.26 -3.35 1.24
CA LEU A 70 4.08 -4.72 1.70
C LEU A 70 4.51 -4.87 3.17
N VAL A 71 5.62 -4.25 3.58
CA VAL A 71 6.04 -4.23 4.99
C VAL A 71 4.97 -3.60 5.89
N ILE A 72 4.39 -2.48 5.48
CA ILE A 72 3.31 -1.81 6.24
C ILE A 72 2.07 -2.71 6.35
N VAL A 73 1.65 -3.34 5.25
CA VAL A 73 0.48 -4.23 5.22
C VAL A 73 0.70 -5.46 6.11
N ASP A 74 1.89 -6.05 6.07
CA ASP A 74 2.25 -7.22 6.87
C ASP A 74 2.38 -6.89 8.36
N ALA A 75 2.91 -5.72 8.71
CA ALA A 75 2.92 -5.21 10.09
C ALA A 75 1.50 -5.05 10.66
N HIS A 76 0.50 -4.82 9.81
CA HIS A 76 -0.92 -4.81 10.18
C HIS A 76 -1.62 -6.17 9.95
N GLN A 77 -0.86 -7.24 9.76
CA GLN A 77 -1.36 -8.60 9.54
C GLN A 77 -2.40 -8.70 8.42
N TRP A 78 -2.26 -7.87 7.37
CA TRP A 78 -3.20 -7.78 6.27
C TRP A 78 -4.62 -7.34 6.69
N LYS A 79 -4.73 -6.62 7.82
CA LYS A 79 -5.97 -6.07 8.35
C LYS A 79 -6.00 -4.55 8.27
N CYS A 80 -7.19 -3.99 8.49
CA CYS A 80 -7.43 -2.57 8.60
C CYS A 80 -6.65 -1.98 9.79
N ALA A 81 -5.79 -0.99 9.52
CA ALA A 81 -5.01 -0.27 10.52
C ALA A 81 -5.86 0.35 11.64
N TYR A 82 -7.12 0.68 11.35
CA TYR A 82 -8.02 1.35 12.30
C TYR A 82 -8.82 0.40 13.18
N CYS A 83 -9.51 -0.59 12.60
CA CYS A 83 -10.37 -1.48 13.37
C CYS A 83 -9.70 -2.80 13.74
N GLN A 84 -8.62 -3.20 13.06
CA GLN A 84 -7.89 -4.46 13.28
C GLN A 84 -8.74 -5.75 13.22
N GLU A 85 -10.01 -5.63 12.85
CA GLU A 85 -10.96 -6.74 12.74
C GLU A 85 -11.13 -7.22 11.29
N LYS A 86 -11.20 -6.28 10.35
CA LYS A 86 -11.52 -6.55 8.94
C LYS A 86 -10.25 -6.59 8.09
N PRO A 87 -10.22 -7.40 7.02
CA PRO A 87 -9.17 -7.31 6.01
C PRO A 87 -9.06 -5.88 5.46
N PHE A 88 -7.85 -5.49 5.06
CA PHE A 88 -7.71 -4.23 4.33
C PHE A 88 -8.24 -4.37 2.91
N GLU A 89 -8.69 -3.25 2.35
CA GLU A 89 -9.22 -3.18 1.00
C GLU A 89 -8.64 -2.00 0.22
N VAL A 90 -8.30 -0.92 0.93
CA VAL A 90 -7.84 0.35 0.37
C VAL A 90 -6.60 0.86 1.09
N MET A 91 -5.75 1.59 0.36
CA MET A 91 -4.73 2.44 0.96
C MET A 91 -5.36 3.77 1.35
N THR A 92 -5.04 4.25 2.54
CA THR A 92 -5.47 5.54 3.07
C THR A 92 -4.25 6.33 3.54
N HIS A 93 -4.44 7.61 3.83
CA HIS A 93 -3.40 8.52 4.28
C HIS A 93 -3.74 9.07 5.67
N ARG A 94 -2.76 9.14 6.57
CA ARG A 94 -2.93 9.69 7.94
C ARG A 94 -3.21 11.19 7.89
N ILE A 95 -2.35 11.88 7.15
CA ILE A 95 -2.40 13.30 6.79
C ILE A 95 -3.01 13.39 5.37
N PRO A 96 -3.85 14.40 5.07
CA PRO A 96 -4.39 14.60 3.72
C PRO A 96 -3.31 14.49 2.63
N LEU A 97 -3.65 13.85 1.52
CA LEU A 97 -2.70 13.53 0.45
C LEU A 97 -1.92 14.77 -0.07
N GLN A 98 -2.59 15.93 -0.16
CA GLN A 98 -1.98 17.17 -0.62
C GLN A 98 -0.89 17.70 0.32
N GLU A 99 -0.99 17.40 1.61
CA GLU A 99 -0.08 17.88 2.65
C GLU A 99 1.00 16.85 2.98
N GLY A 100 0.61 15.58 3.14
CA GLY A 100 1.50 14.51 3.62
C GLY A 100 1.98 13.53 2.54
N GLY A 101 1.49 13.65 1.30
CA GLY A 101 1.91 12.79 0.19
C GLY A 101 1.55 11.31 0.31
N THR A 102 2.03 10.50 -0.64
CA THR A 102 2.04 9.04 -0.58
C THR A 102 3.44 8.57 -0.21
N THR A 103 3.65 8.37 1.09
CA THR A 103 4.93 8.03 1.71
C THR A 103 4.76 6.87 2.71
N PRO A 104 5.83 6.17 3.11
CA PRO A 104 5.74 5.08 4.08
C PRO A 104 5.12 5.48 5.42
N SER A 105 5.41 6.69 5.90
CA SER A 105 4.90 7.21 7.17
C SER A 105 3.44 7.66 7.09
N ASN A 106 2.98 8.06 5.90
CA ASN A 106 1.63 8.57 5.71
C ASN A 106 0.64 7.49 5.24
N SER A 107 1.10 6.42 4.59
CA SER A 107 0.24 5.39 4.02
C SER A 107 -0.16 4.30 5.02
N LEU A 108 -1.43 3.89 5.00
CA LEU A 108 -1.99 2.86 5.88
C LEU A 108 -2.96 1.93 5.13
N PRO A 109 -3.05 0.64 5.49
CA PRO A 109 -4.10 -0.25 5.03
C PRO A 109 -5.41 0.01 5.78
N ALA A 110 -6.55 0.08 5.09
CA ALA A 110 -7.85 0.23 5.72
C ALA A 110 -8.93 -0.59 5.02
N CYS A 111 -9.96 -1.00 5.78
CA CYS A 111 -11.21 -1.48 5.19
C CYS A 111 -12.02 -0.28 4.65
N ARG A 112 -12.92 -0.53 3.69
CA ARG A 112 -13.74 0.53 3.08
C ARG A 112 -14.57 1.28 4.12
N GLY A 113 -15.12 0.57 5.11
CA GLY A 113 -15.95 1.17 6.16
C GLY A 113 -15.20 2.23 6.98
N CYS A 114 -13.99 1.93 7.44
CA CYS A 114 -13.19 2.88 8.21
C CYS A 114 -12.69 4.05 7.34
N CYS A 115 -12.30 3.77 6.09
CA CYS A 115 -11.90 4.81 5.14
C CYS A 115 -13.02 5.82 4.89
N THR A 116 -14.23 5.35 4.57
CA THR A 116 -15.40 6.22 4.35
C THR A 116 -15.77 7.02 5.60
N ARG A 117 -15.77 6.39 6.78
CA ARG A 117 -16.07 7.09 8.04
C ARG A 117 -15.07 8.21 8.32
N ARG A 118 -13.78 8.01 8.03
CA ARG A 118 -12.75 9.05 8.21
C ARG A 118 -12.88 10.18 7.20
N LYS A 119 -13.15 9.87 5.92
CA LYS A 119 -13.41 10.91 4.90
C LYS A 119 -14.64 11.77 5.24
N LYS A 120 -15.67 11.18 5.83
CA LYS A 120 -16.86 11.92 6.30
C LYS A 120 -16.57 12.82 7.51
N LYS A 121 -15.50 12.57 8.27
CA LYS A 121 -15.08 13.40 9.40
C LYS A 121 -14.22 14.60 8.98
N SER A 122 -14.07 14.87 7.69
CA SER A 122 -13.32 16.02 7.16
C SER A 122 -14.16 16.80 6.13
N PRO A 123 -14.59 18.02 6.49
CA PRO A 123 -14.38 19.19 5.62
C PRO A 123 -13.28 20.13 6.12
N ASP A 124 -12.76 19.98 7.34
CA ASP A 124 -11.65 20.80 7.84
C ASP A 124 -10.80 20.00 8.84
N ARG A 125 -9.50 20.28 8.83
CA ARG A 125 -8.36 19.68 9.57
C ARG A 125 -8.68 18.64 10.66
N ALA A 126 -8.05 17.47 10.56
CA ALA A 126 -8.00 16.50 11.66
C ALA A 126 -7.27 17.10 12.87
N PRO A 127 -7.71 16.83 14.12
CA PRO A 127 -7.04 17.36 15.30
C PRO A 127 -5.65 16.74 15.44
N LEU A 128 -4.67 17.61 15.70
CA LEU A 128 -3.36 17.24 16.19
C LEU A 128 -3.55 16.45 17.50
N ILE A 129 -2.84 15.34 17.62
CA ILE A 129 -2.75 14.61 18.88
C ILE A 129 -1.39 15.01 19.47
N ASP A 130 -1.42 15.60 20.66
CA ASP A 130 -0.24 15.94 21.48
C ASP A 130 0.56 14.68 21.89
#